data_AF-A0A523ZGD7-F1
#
_entry.id   AF-A0A523ZGD7-F1
#
_cell.length_a   1.000
_cell.length_b   1.000
_cell.length_c   1.000
_cell.angle_alpha   90.00
_cell.angle_beta   90.00
_cell.angle_gamma   90.00
#
_symmetry.space_group_name_H-M   'P 1'
#
loop_
_entity.id
_entity.type
_entity.pdbx_description
1 polymer ?
#
loop_
_entity_poly.entity_id
_entity_poly.type
_entity_poly.pdbx_seq_one_letter_code
_entity_poly.pdbx_strand_id
1 'polypeptide(L)'
;MDEDREQPIWRIATGKSDKMVCGSFRGLLEDLWFLTKNVRSVINVSRRKMVSRAFRERLMLAVVSVYGCPLCSWLHTGGALRSGIAEEEIIGLLVGSVDNCPEDEAVAVLYAQHWADSDAKPEPEAVKRLEQTYGTEKARVVNTILHMNRIGEYSFSVGGLFLYRISFGRWGK
;
A
#
# COMPACT_ATOMS: atom_id res chain seq x y z
N MET A 1 30.06 -16.03 -21.93
CA MET A 1 30.48 -16.45 -20.58
C MET A 1 30.49 -15.20 -19.74
N ASP A 2 29.33 -14.61 -19.51
CA ASP A 2 28.27 -15.05 -18.58
C ASP A 2 28.47 -14.29 -17.26
N GLU A 3 27.92 -13.08 -17.26
CA GLU A 3 27.81 -12.20 -16.09
C GLU A 3 26.35 -11.72 -15.98
N ASP A 4 25.39 -12.59 -16.33
CA ASP A 4 23.99 -12.43 -15.95
C ASP A 4 23.84 -12.89 -14.50
N ARG A 5 24.30 -12.04 -13.58
CA ARG A 5 23.98 -12.16 -12.17
C ARG A 5 22.52 -11.73 -12.00
N GLU A 6 21.63 -12.72 -11.96
CA GLU A 6 20.21 -12.63 -11.65
C GLU A 6 19.87 -11.44 -10.75
N GLN A 7 19.36 -10.36 -11.36
CA GLN A 7 18.73 -9.29 -10.61
C GLN A 7 17.33 -9.77 -10.21
N PRO A 8 16.91 -9.58 -8.96
CA PRO A 8 15.61 -10.05 -8.52
C PRO A 8 14.50 -9.34 -9.30
N ILE A 9 13.51 -10.12 -9.76
CA ILE A 9 12.46 -9.74 -10.73
C ILE A 9 11.75 -8.42 -10.36
N TRP A 10 11.67 -8.08 -9.06
CA TRP A 10 11.05 -6.84 -8.60
C TRP A 10 11.77 -5.56 -9.06
N ARG A 11 13.05 -5.65 -9.47
CA ARG A 11 13.84 -4.49 -9.92
C ARG A 11 13.62 -4.13 -11.39
N ILE A 12 13.05 -5.03 -12.19
CA ILE A 12 12.92 -4.87 -13.65
C ILE A 12 11.55 -4.27 -14.03
N ALA A 13 10.53 -4.41 -13.18
CA ALA A 13 9.16 -4.02 -13.53
C ALA A 13 8.84 -2.54 -13.35
N THR A 14 9.62 -1.78 -12.58
CA THR A 14 9.37 -0.36 -12.35
C THR A 14 10.68 0.40 -12.47
N GLY A 15 10.83 1.26 -13.47
CA GLY A 15 11.90 2.27 -13.54
C GLY A 15 11.76 3.34 -12.44
N LYS A 16 11.38 2.94 -11.23
CA LYS A 16 10.90 3.80 -10.14
C LYS A 16 11.86 3.62 -8.96
N SER A 17 12.71 4.64 -8.81
CA SER A 17 13.70 4.99 -7.78
C SER A 17 14.04 3.96 -6.68
N ASP A 18 15.34 3.92 -6.31
CA ASP A 18 15.96 3.23 -5.16
C ASP A 18 15.37 3.53 -3.76
N LYS A 19 14.14 4.03 -3.68
CA LYS A 19 13.38 4.23 -2.45
C LYS A 19 12.81 2.91 -1.99
N MET A 20 13.66 1.99 -1.55
CA MET A 20 13.26 1.16 -0.41
C MET A 20 12.97 2.18 0.70
N VAL A 21 11.68 2.46 0.96
CA VAL A 21 11.27 3.44 1.97
C VAL A 21 11.81 2.92 3.30
N CYS A 22 13.00 3.40 3.67
CA CYS A 22 13.57 3.13 4.98
C CYS A 22 12.67 3.86 5.96
N GLY A 23 11.68 3.13 6.47
CA GLY A 23 10.69 3.67 7.39
C GLY A 23 11.40 4.31 8.57
N SER A 24 11.19 5.62 8.75
CA SER A 24 11.62 6.26 9.98
C SER A 24 10.73 5.76 11.12
N PHE A 25 11.33 5.42 12.26
CA PHE A 25 10.60 5.11 13.50
C PHE A 25 9.58 6.21 13.84
N ARG A 26 9.90 7.47 13.51
CA ARG A 26 8.98 8.60 13.63
C ARG A 26 7.73 8.43 12.77
N GLY A 27 7.87 8.02 11.51
CA GLY A 27 6.74 7.76 10.61
C GLY A 27 5.83 6.65 11.13
N LEU A 28 6.42 5.57 11.66
CA LEU A 28 5.66 4.50 12.33
C LEU A 28 4.87 5.02 13.53
N LEU A 29 5.48 5.85 14.38
CA LEU A 29 4.79 6.48 15.51
C LEU A 29 3.67 7.43 15.07
N GLU A 30 3.90 8.21 14.01
CA GLU A 30 2.88 9.11 13.42
C GLU A 30 1.67 8.31 12.91
N ASP A 31 1.90 7.20 12.21
CA ASP A 31 0.84 6.32 11.71
C ASP A 31 0.09 5.61 12.85
N LEU A 32 0.80 5.11 13.87
CA LEU A 32 0.19 4.53 15.07
C LEU A 32 -0.67 5.57 15.81
N TRP A 33 -0.15 6.78 16.00
CA TRP A 33 -0.90 7.87 16.63
C TRP A 33 -2.15 8.23 15.83
N PHE A 34 -2.04 8.33 14.50
CA PHE A 34 -3.18 8.55 13.62
C PHE A 34 -4.28 7.50 13.83
N LEU A 35 -3.92 6.20 13.88
CA LEU A 35 -4.90 5.13 14.09
C LEU A 35 -5.55 5.21 15.47
N THR A 36 -4.79 5.50 16.53
CA THR A 36 -5.37 5.67 17.87
C THR A 36 -6.36 6.83 17.95
N LYS A 37 -6.06 7.97 17.30
CA LYS A 37 -6.98 9.11 17.20
C LYS A 37 -8.21 8.80 16.35
N ASN A 38 -8.10 7.91 15.37
CA ASN A 38 -9.16 7.53 14.45
C ASN A 38 -9.75 6.13 14.74
N VAL A 39 -9.78 5.70 16.01
CA VAL A 39 -10.24 4.35 16.40
C VAL A 39 -11.64 3.97 15.87
N ARG A 40 -12.57 4.93 15.77
CA ARG A 40 -13.91 4.69 15.18
C ARG A 40 -13.81 4.28 13.70
N SER A 41 -12.91 4.92 12.96
CA SER A 41 -12.64 4.58 11.56
C SER A 41 -12.01 3.19 11.44
N VAL A 42 -11.08 2.84 12.33
CA VAL A 42 -10.49 1.49 12.40
C VAL A 42 -11.57 0.43 12.62
N ILE A 43 -12.52 0.69 13.52
CA ILE A 43 -13.67 -0.20 13.74
C ILE A 43 -14.53 -0.31 12.46
N ASN A 44 -14.75 0.78 11.74
CA ASN A 44 -15.51 0.78 10.48
C ASN A 44 -14.82 -0.05 9.38
N VAL A 45 -13.49 0.02 9.29
CA VAL A 45 -12.68 -0.84 8.40
C VAL A 45 -12.91 -2.31 8.74
N SER A 46 -12.79 -2.69 10.01
CA SER A 46 -12.97 -4.08 10.47
C SER A 46 -14.39 -4.60 10.22
N ARG A 47 -15.40 -3.73 10.36
CA ARG A 47 -16.82 -4.06 10.10
C ARG A 47 -17.20 -4.05 8.62
N ARG A 48 -16.31 -3.62 7.71
CA ARG A 48 -16.53 -3.56 6.25
C ARG A 48 -17.80 -2.80 5.84
N LYS A 49 -18.21 -1.79 6.62
CA LYS A 49 -19.46 -1.05 6.38
C LYS A 49 -19.39 -0.12 5.18
N MET A 50 -18.22 0.49 4.94
CA MET A 50 -18.05 1.57 3.94
C MET A 50 -17.10 1.19 2.80
N VAL A 51 -16.27 0.18 3.03
CA VAL A 51 -15.27 -0.31 2.09
C VAL A 51 -15.39 -1.82 2.08
N SER A 52 -15.72 -2.37 0.90
CA SER A 52 -15.84 -3.80 0.68
C SER A 52 -14.46 -4.47 0.80
N ARG A 53 -14.43 -5.80 0.86
CA ARG A 53 -13.15 -6.52 0.87
C ARG A 53 -12.37 -6.25 -0.42
N ALA A 54 -13.02 -6.37 -1.58
CA ALA A 54 -12.40 -6.11 -2.88
C ALA A 54 -11.84 -4.68 -2.95
N PHE A 55 -12.66 -3.68 -2.58
CA PHE A 55 -12.21 -2.28 -2.61
C PHE A 55 -10.99 -2.05 -1.72
N ARG A 56 -10.98 -2.63 -0.51
CA ARG A 56 -9.82 -2.56 0.38
C ARG A 56 -8.58 -3.15 -0.28
N GLU A 57 -8.66 -4.34 -0.86
CA GLU A 57 -7.49 -4.96 -1.49
C GLU A 57 -6.97 -4.15 -2.69
N ARG A 58 -7.85 -3.46 -3.45
CA ARG A 58 -7.42 -2.51 -4.50
C ARG A 58 -6.62 -1.34 -3.95
N LEU A 59 -7.08 -0.73 -2.87
CA LEU A 59 -6.34 0.34 -2.19
C LEU A 59 -4.96 -0.15 -1.72
N MET A 60 -4.91 -1.36 -1.15
CA MET A 60 -3.65 -1.95 -0.69
C MET A 60 -2.70 -2.24 -1.85
N LEU A 61 -3.18 -2.80 -2.96
CA LEU A 61 -2.37 -3.07 -4.16
C LEU A 61 -1.87 -1.77 -4.80
N ALA A 62 -2.68 -0.71 -4.83
CA ALA A 62 -2.25 0.61 -5.28
C ALA A 62 -1.08 1.16 -4.46
N VAL A 63 -1.14 1.09 -3.12
CA VAL A 63 -0.02 1.51 -2.25
C VAL A 63 1.21 0.62 -2.49
N VAL A 64 1.02 -0.69 -2.59
CA VAL A 64 2.10 -1.67 -2.86
C VAL A 64 2.80 -1.38 -4.19
N SER A 65 2.08 -0.95 -5.23
CA SER A 65 2.69 -0.58 -6.53
C SER A 65 3.70 0.56 -6.41
N VAL A 66 3.60 1.37 -5.36
CA VAL A 66 4.51 2.49 -5.09
C VAL A 66 5.63 2.09 -4.14
N TYR A 67 5.32 1.40 -3.04
CA TYR A 67 6.33 1.02 -2.04
C TYR A 67 7.17 -0.21 -2.43
N GLY A 68 6.60 -1.14 -3.19
CA GLY A 68 7.30 -2.32 -3.68
C GLY A 68 7.55 -3.41 -2.63
N CYS A 69 6.85 -3.43 -1.49
CA CYS A 69 7.06 -4.48 -0.48
C CYS A 69 6.64 -5.87 -0.97
N PRO A 70 7.57 -6.85 -1.01
CA PRO A 70 7.28 -8.19 -1.51
C PRO A 70 6.24 -8.94 -0.67
N LEU A 71 6.30 -8.80 0.66
CA LEU A 71 5.35 -9.47 1.56
C LEU A 71 3.94 -8.91 1.40
N CYS A 72 3.80 -7.59 1.35
CA CYS A 72 2.51 -6.93 1.15
C CYS A 72 1.95 -7.25 -0.24
N SER A 73 2.79 -7.31 -1.27
CA SER A 73 2.40 -7.76 -2.61
C SER A 73 1.81 -9.16 -2.59
N TRP A 74 2.51 -10.14 -2.00
CA TRP A 74 2.00 -11.51 -1.87
C TRP A 74 0.69 -11.58 -1.07
N LEU A 75 0.63 -10.90 0.08
CA LEU A 75 -0.51 -10.94 0.99
C LEU A 75 -1.77 -10.33 0.36
N HIS A 76 -1.64 -9.16 -0.26
CA HIS A 76 -2.75 -8.44 -0.85
C HIS A 76 -3.16 -8.99 -2.22
N THR A 77 -2.24 -9.57 -3.00
CA THR A 77 -2.59 -10.36 -4.20
C THR A 77 -3.48 -11.55 -3.81
N GLY A 78 -3.08 -12.34 -2.81
CA GLY A 78 -3.92 -13.43 -2.30
C GLY A 78 -5.25 -12.93 -1.72
N GLY A 79 -5.26 -11.75 -1.10
CA GLY A 79 -6.48 -11.08 -0.62
C GLY A 79 -7.43 -10.72 -1.75
N ALA A 80 -6.91 -10.14 -2.83
CA ALA A 80 -7.63 -9.70 -4.01
C ALA A 80 -8.28 -10.88 -4.74
N LEU A 81 -7.52 -11.96 -4.98
CA LEU A 81 -8.03 -13.20 -5.58
C LEU A 81 -9.21 -13.76 -4.80
N ARG A 82 -9.09 -13.87 -3.46
CA ARG A 82 -10.18 -14.34 -2.59
C ARG A 82 -11.38 -13.40 -2.53
N SER A 83 -11.24 -12.18 -3.03
CA SER A 83 -12.31 -11.18 -3.07
C SER A 83 -12.96 -11.09 -4.45
N GLY A 84 -12.52 -11.91 -5.42
CA GLY A 84 -13.09 -11.97 -6.77
C GLY A 84 -12.60 -10.85 -7.70
N ILE A 85 -11.47 -10.22 -7.40
CA ILE A 85 -10.84 -9.26 -8.32
C ILE A 85 -10.22 -10.05 -9.49
N ALA A 86 -10.44 -9.58 -10.72
CA ALA A 86 -9.91 -10.21 -11.92
C ALA A 86 -8.37 -10.16 -11.93
N GLU A 87 -7.74 -11.18 -12.51
CA GLU A 87 -6.27 -11.29 -12.54
C GLU A 87 -5.63 -10.12 -13.29
N GLU A 88 -6.23 -9.71 -14.41
CA GLU A 88 -5.78 -8.58 -15.23
C GLU A 88 -5.86 -7.25 -14.46
N GLU A 89 -6.87 -7.10 -13.60
CA GLU A 89 -6.99 -5.93 -12.73
C GLU A 89 -5.89 -5.96 -11.64
N ILE A 90 -5.61 -7.11 -11.03
CA ILE A 90 -4.54 -7.25 -10.02
C ILE A 90 -3.17 -6.92 -10.63
N ILE A 91 -2.87 -7.49 -11.80
CA ILE A 91 -1.61 -7.23 -12.52
C ILE A 91 -1.51 -5.74 -12.86
N GLY A 92 -2.59 -5.16 -13.38
CA GLY A 92 -2.67 -3.72 -13.69
C GLY A 92 -2.36 -2.86 -12.46
N LEU A 93 -3.01 -3.12 -11.33
CA LEU A 93 -2.81 -2.39 -10.09
C LEU A 93 -1.37 -2.50 -9.58
N LEU A 94 -0.74 -3.69 -9.66
CA LEU A 94 0.64 -3.91 -9.22
C LEU A 94 1.67 -3.13 -10.05
N VAL A 95 1.39 -2.87 -11.33
CA VAL A 95 2.23 -2.02 -12.20
C VAL A 95 1.77 -0.55 -12.20
N GLY A 96 0.75 -0.22 -11.42
CA GLY A 96 0.25 1.13 -11.22
C GLY A 96 -0.85 1.59 -12.19
N SER A 97 -1.38 0.72 -13.04
CA SER A 97 -2.56 1.00 -13.87
C SER A 97 -3.86 0.88 -13.05
N VAL A 98 -4.84 1.71 -13.39
CA VAL A 98 -6.20 1.69 -12.81
C VAL A 98 -7.28 1.42 -13.86
N ASP A 99 -6.92 0.99 -15.07
CA ASP A 99 -7.83 0.91 -16.23
C ASP A 99 -8.99 -0.05 -16.02
N ASN A 100 -8.78 -1.12 -15.23
CA ASN A 100 -9.77 -2.14 -14.93
C ASN A 100 -10.45 -1.94 -13.57
N CYS A 101 -10.22 -0.79 -12.92
CA CYS A 101 -10.81 -0.48 -11.63
C CYS A 101 -12.28 -0.04 -11.81
N PRO A 102 -13.21 -0.46 -10.93
CA PRO A 102 -14.55 0.09 -10.91
C PRO A 102 -14.53 1.62 -10.87
N GLU A 103 -15.35 2.28 -11.69
CA GLU A 103 -15.37 3.75 -11.81
C GLU A 103 -15.64 4.44 -10.47
N ASP A 104 -16.47 3.81 -9.62
CA ASP A 104 -16.80 4.31 -8.30
C ASP A 104 -15.65 4.13 -7.28
N GLU A 105 -14.60 3.37 -7.59
CA GLU A 105 -13.44 3.13 -6.72
C GLU A 105 -12.15 3.82 -7.24
N ALA A 106 -12.10 4.11 -8.54
CA ALA A 106 -10.90 4.62 -9.24
C ALA A 106 -10.30 5.88 -8.61
N VAL A 107 -11.14 6.84 -8.16
CA VAL A 107 -10.65 8.07 -7.51
C VAL A 107 -9.88 7.77 -6.23
N ALA A 108 -10.37 6.83 -5.42
CA ALA A 108 -9.69 6.43 -4.18
C ALA A 108 -8.42 5.62 -4.44
N VAL A 109 -8.41 4.80 -5.50
CA VAL A 109 -7.23 4.01 -5.90
C VAL A 109 -6.11 4.93 -6.41
N LEU A 110 -6.43 5.90 -7.27
CA LEU A 110 -5.48 6.93 -7.71
C LEU A 110 -4.99 7.79 -6.53
N TYR A 111 -5.91 8.17 -5.64
CA TYR A 111 -5.55 8.86 -4.40
C TYR A 111 -4.59 8.04 -3.54
N ALA A 112 -4.79 6.72 -3.44
CA ALA A 112 -3.92 5.84 -2.66
C ALA A 112 -2.49 5.78 -3.23
N GLN A 113 -2.34 5.74 -4.55
CA GLN A 113 -1.04 5.83 -5.21
C GLN A 113 -0.36 7.18 -4.92
N HIS A 114 -1.08 8.28 -5.09
CA HIS A 114 -0.55 9.62 -4.79
C HIS A 114 -0.18 9.79 -3.32
N TRP A 115 -1.03 9.31 -2.42
CA TRP A 115 -0.79 9.30 -0.97
C TRP A 115 0.50 8.54 -0.63
N ALA A 116 0.73 7.40 -1.28
CA ALA A 116 1.95 6.61 -1.07
C ALA A 116 3.18 7.33 -1.64
N ASP A 117 3.10 7.87 -2.85
CA ASP A 117 4.21 8.55 -3.55
C ASP A 117 4.64 9.84 -2.84
N SER A 118 3.66 10.53 -2.24
CA SER A 118 3.85 11.75 -1.43
C SER A 118 4.25 11.50 0.02
N ASP A 119 4.61 10.27 0.39
CA ASP A 119 5.02 9.91 1.76
C ASP A 119 3.96 10.24 2.82
N ALA A 120 2.70 9.89 2.52
CA ALA A 120 1.50 10.21 3.31
C ALA A 120 1.19 11.71 3.45
N LYS A 121 1.68 12.54 2.52
CA LYS A 121 1.41 13.98 2.46
C LYS A 121 0.77 14.35 1.11
N PRO A 122 -0.41 13.79 0.79
CA PRO A 122 -1.07 14.04 -0.49
C PRO A 122 -1.38 15.53 -0.66
N GLU A 123 -1.41 15.96 -1.91
CA GLU A 123 -1.78 17.33 -2.26
C GLU A 123 -3.20 17.67 -1.78
N PRO A 124 -3.46 18.91 -1.34
CA PRO A 124 -4.77 19.33 -0.86
C PRO A 124 -5.89 19.10 -1.88
N GLU A 125 -5.60 19.24 -3.18
CA GLU A 125 -6.57 19.01 -4.26
C GLU A 125 -6.99 17.54 -4.37
N ALA A 126 -6.04 16.61 -4.18
CA ALA A 126 -6.32 15.17 -4.16
C ALA A 126 -7.19 14.79 -2.95
N VAL A 127 -6.88 15.35 -1.77
CA VAL A 127 -7.70 15.17 -0.56
C VAL A 127 -9.12 15.70 -0.78
N LYS A 128 -9.25 16.92 -1.31
CA LYS A 128 -10.54 17.54 -1.60
C LYS A 128 -11.36 16.70 -2.58
N ARG A 129 -10.72 16.19 -3.64
CA ARG A 129 -11.40 15.34 -4.64
C ARG A 129 -11.93 14.06 -4.00
N LEU A 130 -11.13 13.39 -3.18
CA LEU A 130 -11.55 12.19 -2.45
C LEU A 130 -12.79 12.49 -1.57
N GLU A 131 -12.75 13.57 -0.80
CA GLU A 131 -13.87 13.96 0.07
C GLU A 131 -15.13 14.33 -0.71
N GLN A 132 -14.99 15.01 -1.85
CA GLN A 132 -16.11 15.34 -2.74
C GLN A 132 -16.76 14.10 -3.35
N THR A 133 -15.97 13.11 -3.74
CA THR A 133 -16.47 11.87 -4.36
C THR A 133 -17.13 10.94 -3.33
N TYR A 134 -16.56 10.80 -2.14
CA TYR A 134 -16.94 9.76 -1.19
C TYR A 134 -17.61 10.26 0.09
N GLY A 135 -17.58 11.56 0.33
CA GLY A 135 -17.90 12.14 1.62
C GLY A 135 -16.77 11.98 2.65
N THR A 136 -16.79 12.83 3.66
CA THR A 136 -15.72 12.92 4.67
C THR A 136 -15.54 11.63 5.48
N GLU A 137 -16.61 10.87 5.73
CA GLU A 137 -16.53 9.64 6.51
C GLU A 137 -15.83 8.50 5.75
N LYS A 138 -16.23 8.24 4.50
CA LYS A 138 -15.58 7.20 3.67
C LYS A 138 -14.15 7.61 3.31
N ALA A 139 -13.88 8.90 3.05
CA ALA A 139 -12.53 9.41 2.86
C ALA A 139 -11.63 9.18 4.10
N ARG A 140 -12.17 9.33 5.32
CA ARG A 140 -11.45 9.00 6.56
C ARG A 140 -11.15 7.51 6.68
N VAL A 141 -12.10 6.65 6.28
CA VAL A 141 -11.91 5.19 6.23
C VAL A 141 -10.83 4.81 5.23
N VAL A 142 -10.82 5.41 4.04
CA VAL A 142 -9.75 5.23 3.04
C VAL A 142 -8.39 5.58 3.66
N ASN A 143 -8.22 6.78 4.21
CA ASN A 143 -6.95 7.16 4.85
C ASN A 143 -6.54 6.17 5.96
N THR A 144 -7.49 5.69 6.76
CA THR A 144 -7.21 4.68 7.80
C THR A 144 -6.63 3.40 7.21
N ILE A 145 -7.17 2.94 6.08
CA ILE A 145 -6.66 1.76 5.36
C ILE A 145 -5.23 2.00 4.86
N LEU A 146 -4.93 3.19 4.31
CA LEU A 146 -3.60 3.52 3.80
C LEU A 146 -2.54 3.56 4.92
N HIS A 147 -2.86 4.20 6.05
CA HIS A 147 -1.98 4.20 7.23
C HIS A 147 -1.74 2.77 7.76
N MET A 148 -2.77 1.91 7.78
CA MET A 148 -2.60 0.50 8.15
C MET A 148 -1.67 -0.25 7.18
N ASN A 149 -1.73 0.04 5.88
CA ASN A 149 -0.84 -0.56 4.89
C ASN A 149 0.62 -0.15 5.12
N ARG A 150 0.86 1.16 5.31
CA ARG A 150 2.19 1.74 5.56
C ARG A 150 2.84 1.21 6.84
N ILE A 151 2.06 0.89 7.87
CA ILE A 151 2.58 0.19 9.06
C ILE A 151 3.11 -1.21 8.71
N GLY A 152 2.45 -1.93 7.80
CA GLY A 152 2.92 -3.21 7.25
C GLY A 152 4.28 -3.08 6.56
N GLU A 153 4.46 -2.02 5.77
CA GLU A 153 5.73 -1.66 5.12
C GLU A 153 6.87 -1.53 6.15
N TYR A 154 6.65 -0.75 7.22
CA TYR A 154 7.64 -0.56 8.27
C TYR A 154 7.95 -1.87 9.01
N SER A 155 6.95 -2.71 9.25
CA SER A 155 7.14 -3.97 9.95
C SER A 155 8.05 -4.92 9.17
N PHE A 156 7.91 -4.96 7.84
CA PHE A 156 8.81 -5.72 6.97
C PHE A 156 10.21 -5.11 6.95
N SER A 157 10.33 -3.79 6.79
CA SER A 157 11.61 -3.09 6.77
C SER A 157 12.41 -3.26 8.07
N VAL A 158 11.76 -3.09 9.22
CA VAL A 158 12.38 -3.27 10.55
C VAL A 158 12.73 -4.73 10.80
N GLY A 159 11.84 -5.67 10.43
CA GLY A 159 12.09 -7.11 10.53
C GLY A 159 13.28 -7.55 9.65
N GLY A 160 13.36 -7.09 8.41
CA GLY A 160 14.47 -7.34 7.50
C GLY A 160 15.79 -6.78 8.02
N LEU A 161 15.80 -5.55 8.53
CA LEU A 161 16.99 -4.93 9.13
C LEU A 161 17.43 -5.68 10.40
N PHE A 162 16.50 -6.09 11.24
CA PHE A 162 16.79 -6.89 12.44
C PHE A 162 17.40 -8.24 12.07
N LEU A 163 16.80 -8.97 11.12
CA LEU A 163 17.32 -10.24 10.62
C LEU A 163 18.70 -10.08 9.99
N TYR A 164 18.92 -9.04 9.18
CA TYR A 164 20.24 -8.71 8.64
C TYR A 164 21.28 -8.48 9.74
N ARG A 165 20.90 -7.73 10.78
CA ARG A 165 21.80 -7.36 11.88
C ARG A 165 22.15 -8.52 12.81
N ILE A 166 21.22 -9.45 13.08
CA ILE A 166 21.50 -10.64 13.90
C ILE A 166 22.18 -11.76 13.09
N SER A 167 21.91 -11.86 11.79
CA SER A 167 22.49 -12.89 10.93
C SER A 167 23.81 -12.48 10.28
N PHE A 168 24.28 -11.25 10.50
CA PHE A 168 25.41 -10.65 9.76
C PHE A 168 25.24 -10.78 8.24
N GLY A 169 24.01 -10.57 7.75
CA GLY A 169 23.68 -10.69 6.33
C GLY A 169 23.58 -12.12 5.79
N ARG A 170 23.69 -13.15 6.62
CA ARG A 170 23.61 -14.55 6.17
C ARG A 170 22.20 -14.97 5.76
N TRP A 171 21.16 -14.30 6.28
CA TRP A 171 19.74 -14.68 6.07
C TRP A 171 18.89 -13.57 5.42
N GLY A 172 19.52 -12.49 4.95
CA GLY A 172 18.82 -11.33 4.35
C GLY A 172 18.84 -11.28 2.83
N LYS A 173 18.80 -12.43 2.14
CA LYS A 173 18.68 -12.51 0.68
C LYS A 173 17.25 -12.69 0.25
#